data_AF-A0A0G4ENF3-F1
#
_entry.id   AF-A0A0G4ENF3-F1
#
_cell.length_a   1.000
_cell.length_b   1.000
_cell.length_c   1.000
_cell.angle_alpha   90.00
_cell.angle_beta   90.00
_cell.angle_gamma   90.00
#
_symmetry.space_group_name_H-M   'P 1'
#
loop_
_entity.id
_entity.type
_entity.pdbx_description
1 polymer ?
#
loop_
_entity_poly.entity_id
_entity_poly.type
_entity_poly.pdbx_seq_one_letter_code
_entity_poly.pdbx_strand_id
1 'polypeptide(L)'
;MAFDISHTRMVAMRVREQLLPQPEFTPLIIACFQMNQTQVNAAIARLSQTDASAMPTQKVATVNRKLAAVSDLLADLAETIDSTIAQTTHEGGGSGDSAAHSDDCHVQATPKDLSDLPAEPIIALSDVSTIGRFKSTARHFTNAVRPLVRRIRLPKAIERAGVSGVVQFDDQLSDGDVMKAMWVVEEGGEGGWGEVADTLRFTEPFGYCQLPVTDFLALPRFCAQWMLVGRYVALRRPTGQQDGTLQLFRNNNEIRAIRNEPGFTITPNPPLPQPSRPVHPLSQHPFTHHAKPHDPPVRSRIVWQHGVGWATAGVNDREVYASASSLLKELLLCHREFAVGGFTYSPTVVVDRSVRGGHLERIMTRSRHTALDGCSDVLTSEGANGACGQSHVLTTSADPFITLMYFVIPPVNYQDVHVTTTTSEAPAAGVPQDAPFAHRFPRTAAKVRPVLGPIASIVLDGQPR
;
A
#
# COMPACT_ATOMS: atom_id res chain seq x y z
N MET A 1 -20.99 -10.60 43.73
CA MET A 1 -22.22 -10.06 43.13
C MET A 1 -22.72 -11.04 42.08
N ALA A 2 -23.75 -11.82 42.39
CA ALA A 2 -24.41 -12.68 41.41
C ALA A 2 -25.33 -11.80 40.57
N PHE A 3 -24.99 -11.59 39.29
CA PHE A 3 -25.83 -10.87 38.35
C PHE A 3 -27.02 -11.76 37.97
N ASP A 4 -28.23 -11.23 38.14
CA ASP A 4 -29.48 -11.96 37.92
C ASP A 4 -29.75 -12.11 36.41
N ILE A 5 -29.34 -13.26 35.87
CA ILE A 5 -29.60 -13.71 34.49
C ILE A 5 -31.10 -13.68 34.16
N SER A 6 -31.97 -13.74 35.18
CA SER A 6 -33.42 -13.68 35.03
C SER A 6 -33.89 -12.32 34.52
N HIS A 7 -33.24 -11.23 34.94
CA HIS A 7 -33.63 -9.87 34.54
C HIS A 7 -33.37 -9.62 33.05
N THR A 8 -32.18 -9.98 32.54
CA THR A 8 -31.84 -9.84 31.11
C THR A 8 -32.75 -10.69 30.23
N ARG A 9 -33.11 -11.89 30.68
CA ARG A 9 -34.00 -12.79 29.95
C ARG A 9 -35.45 -12.26 29.92
N MET A 10 -35.89 -11.62 31.01
CA MET A 10 -37.20 -11.00 31.11
C MET A 10 -37.31 -9.75 30.23
N VAL A 11 -36.26 -8.93 30.16
CA VAL A 11 -36.19 -7.78 29.24
C VAL A 11 -36.20 -8.25 27.79
N ALA A 12 -35.42 -9.29 27.44
CA ALA A 12 -35.39 -9.84 26.09
C ALA A 12 -36.75 -10.43 25.65
N MET A 13 -37.49 -11.10 26.55
CA MET A 13 -38.83 -11.60 26.24
C MET A 13 -39.85 -10.46 26.10
N ARG A 14 -39.79 -9.44 26.96
CA ARG A 14 -40.70 -8.29 26.90
C ARG A 14 -40.46 -7.43 25.65
N VAL A 15 -39.21 -7.32 25.20
CA VAL A 15 -38.84 -6.68 23.92
C VAL A 15 -39.33 -7.53 22.74
N ARG A 16 -39.24 -8.86 22.81
CA ARG A 16 -39.76 -9.77 21.78
C ARG A 16 -41.28 -9.71 21.63
N GLU A 17 -42.03 -9.55 22.72
CA GLU A 17 -43.50 -9.42 22.70
C GLU A 17 -43.97 -8.04 22.21
N GLN A 18 -43.19 -6.98 22.37
CA GLN A 18 -43.57 -5.62 21.94
C GLN A 18 -43.24 -5.27 20.49
N LEU A 19 -42.43 -6.07 19.79
CA LEU A 19 -41.87 -5.72 18.48
C LEU A 19 -42.53 -6.41 17.27
N LEU A 20 -43.50 -7.30 17.49
CA LEU A 20 -44.27 -7.94 16.43
C LEU A 20 -45.59 -7.17 16.25
N PRO A 21 -45.72 -6.11 15.42
CA PRO A 21 -45.11 -5.96 14.08
C PRO A 21 -44.75 -4.49 13.71
N GLN A 22 -43.52 -4.03 13.97
CA GLN A 22 -43.09 -2.69 13.55
C GLN A 22 -42.12 -2.79 12.36
N PRO A 23 -42.36 -2.05 11.25
CA PRO A 23 -41.56 -2.13 10.01
C PRO A 23 -40.18 -1.47 10.09
N GLU A 24 -39.78 -0.95 11.26
CA GLU A 24 -38.49 -0.30 11.45
C GLU A 24 -37.58 -1.12 12.35
N PHE A 25 -36.34 -1.39 11.90
CA PHE A 25 -35.26 -1.84 12.76
C PHE A 25 -35.03 -0.80 13.85
N THR A 26 -35.64 -1.01 15.01
CA THR A 26 -35.66 -0.01 16.06
C THR A 26 -34.24 0.13 16.62
N PRO A 27 -33.71 1.35 16.85
CA PRO A 27 -32.42 1.57 17.51
C PRO A 27 -32.23 0.76 18.82
N LEU A 28 -33.34 0.42 19.48
CA LEU A 28 -33.42 -0.46 20.63
C LEU A 28 -32.88 -1.88 20.37
N ILE A 29 -33.21 -2.48 19.21
CA ILE A 29 -32.76 -3.82 18.82
C ILE A 29 -31.24 -3.82 18.63
N ILE A 30 -30.72 -2.80 17.93
CA ILE A 30 -29.27 -2.63 17.72
C ILE A 30 -28.54 -2.46 19.05
N ALA A 31 -29.07 -1.62 19.96
CA ALA A 31 -28.51 -1.44 21.29
C ALA A 31 -28.53 -2.74 22.12
N CYS A 32 -29.60 -3.53 22.04
CA CYS A 32 -29.67 -4.85 22.68
C CYS A 32 -28.63 -5.83 22.11
N PHE A 33 -28.44 -5.87 20.79
CA PHE A 33 -27.40 -6.70 20.17
C PHE A 33 -26.00 -6.28 20.62
N GLN A 34 -25.69 -4.98 20.63
CA GLN A 34 -24.41 -4.46 21.09
C GLN A 34 -24.15 -4.81 22.56
N MET A 35 -25.16 -4.63 23.43
CA MET A 35 -25.04 -4.98 24.85
C MET A 35 -24.78 -6.49 25.05
N ASN A 36 -25.51 -7.34 24.33
CA ASN A 36 -25.30 -8.79 24.37
C ASN A 36 -23.91 -9.18 23.85
N GLN A 37 -23.44 -8.53 22.78
CA GLN A 37 -22.11 -8.74 22.23
C GLN A 37 -21.02 -8.35 23.24
N THR A 38 -21.15 -7.21 23.92
CA THR A 38 -20.22 -6.81 24.98
C THR A 38 -20.19 -7.83 26.12
N GLN A 39 -21.34 -8.35 26.55
CA GLN A 39 -21.41 -9.36 27.62
C GLN A 39 -20.77 -10.69 27.21
N VAL A 40 -21.01 -11.15 25.97
CA VAL A 40 -20.39 -12.35 25.42
C VAL A 40 -18.87 -12.19 25.35
N ASN A 41 -18.39 -11.05 24.84
CA ASN A 41 -16.96 -10.77 24.77
C ASN A 41 -16.29 -10.75 26.15
N ALA A 42 -16.94 -10.15 27.15
CA ALA A 42 -16.45 -10.19 28.54
C ALA A 42 -16.43 -11.61 29.13
N ALA A 43 -17.42 -12.45 28.79
CA ALA A 43 -17.45 -13.84 29.21
C ALA A 43 -16.36 -14.68 28.53
N ILE A 44 -16.11 -14.48 27.24
CA ILE A 44 -15.01 -15.13 26.50
C ILE A 44 -13.65 -14.71 27.08
N ALA A 45 -13.46 -13.43 27.40
CA ALA A 45 -12.24 -12.93 28.03
C ALA A 45 -11.98 -13.63 29.38
N ARG A 46 -13.00 -13.76 30.23
CA ARG A 46 -12.87 -14.51 31.50
C ARG A 46 -12.61 -16.00 31.29
N LEU A 47 -13.29 -16.61 30.31
CA LEU A 47 -13.08 -18.01 29.95
C LEU A 47 -11.61 -18.25 29.52
N SER A 48 -11.04 -17.32 28.75
CA SER A 48 -9.65 -17.38 28.28
C SER A 48 -8.60 -17.24 29.39
N GLN A 49 -8.99 -16.63 30.52
CA GLN A 49 -8.14 -16.48 31.71
C GLN A 49 -8.27 -17.65 32.68
N THR A 50 -9.24 -18.54 32.45
CA THR A 50 -9.46 -19.69 33.34
C THR A 50 -8.52 -20.82 32.96
N ASP A 51 -7.80 -21.37 33.94
CA ASP A 51 -6.88 -22.48 33.73
C ASP A 51 -7.61 -23.69 33.12
N ALA A 52 -7.17 -24.09 31.92
CA ALA A 52 -7.78 -25.18 31.17
C ALA A 52 -7.67 -26.53 31.91
N SER A 53 -6.68 -26.70 32.78
CA SER A 53 -6.51 -27.90 33.60
C SER A 53 -7.54 -28.00 34.75
N ALA A 54 -8.15 -26.87 35.13
CA ALA A 54 -9.15 -26.80 36.20
C ALA A 54 -10.59 -26.99 35.68
N MET A 55 -10.82 -27.03 34.36
CA MET A 55 -12.15 -27.24 33.79
C MET A 55 -12.42 -28.71 33.48
N PRO A 56 -13.53 -29.28 33.99
CA PRO A 56 -13.97 -30.60 33.56
C PRO A 56 -14.19 -30.63 32.05
N THR A 57 -13.65 -31.64 31.37
CA THR A 57 -13.74 -31.82 29.90
C THR A 57 -15.18 -31.73 29.39
N GLN A 58 -16.15 -32.20 30.20
CA GLN A 58 -17.58 -32.12 29.90
C GLN A 58 -18.11 -30.68 29.82
N LYS A 59 -17.61 -29.76 30.67
CA LYS A 59 -18.01 -28.35 30.63
C LYS A 59 -17.42 -27.65 29.40
N VAL A 60 -16.18 -27.95 29.04
CA VAL A 60 -15.54 -27.45 27.81
C VAL A 60 -16.32 -27.91 26.58
N ALA A 61 -16.65 -29.21 26.50
CA ALA A 61 -17.45 -29.75 25.40
C ALA A 61 -18.86 -29.12 25.31
N THR A 62 -19.44 -28.75 26.45
CA THR A 62 -20.77 -28.09 26.50
C THR A 62 -20.68 -26.63 26.04
N VAL A 63 -19.67 -25.89 26.46
CA VAL A 63 -19.42 -24.51 26.00
C VAL A 63 -19.16 -24.51 24.50
N ASN A 64 -18.33 -25.43 24.00
CA ASN A 64 -18.04 -25.55 22.58
C ASN A 64 -19.29 -25.84 21.74
N ARG A 65 -20.14 -26.78 22.17
CA ARG A 65 -21.42 -27.06 21.48
C ARG A 65 -22.35 -25.85 21.46
N LYS A 66 -22.40 -25.07 22.55
CA LYS A 66 -23.22 -23.85 22.60
C LYS A 66 -22.66 -22.74 21.73
N LEU A 67 -21.34 -22.57 21.68
CA LEU A 67 -20.69 -21.59 20.82
C LEU A 67 -20.90 -21.94 19.34
N ALA A 68 -20.82 -23.23 18.97
CA ALA A 68 -21.13 -23.70 17.63
C ALA A 68 -22.58 -23.36 17.24
N ALA A 69 -23.55 -23.76 18.05
CA ALA A 69 -24.97 -23.48 17.77
C ALA A 69 -25.31 -21.98 17.66
N VAL A 70 -24.64 -21.12 18.45
CA VAL A 70 -24.81 -19.66 18.33
C VAL A 70 -24.14 -19.12 17.07
N SER A 71 -23.01 -19.69 16.66
CA SER A 71 -22.37 -19.35 15.39
C SER A 71 -23.28 -19.67 14.22
N ASP A 72 -23.93 -20.83 14.23
CA ASP A 72 -24.85 -21.27 13.17
C ASP A 72 -26.05 -20.30 13.05
N LEU A 73 -26.63 -19.91 14.19
CA LEU A 73 -27.74 -18.95 14.24
C LEU A 73 -27.35 -17.56 13.69
N LEU A 74 -26.12 -17.11 13.98
CA LEU A 74 -25.64 -15.81 13.48
C LEU A 74 -25.32 -15.85 11.99
N ALA A 75 -24.91 -17.00 11.46
CA ALA A 75 -24.66 -17.20 10.04
C ALA A 75 -25.95 -17.15 9.23
N ASP A 76 -26.97 -17.90 9.67
CA ASP A 76 -28.32 -17.91 9.08
C ASP A 76 -28.95 -16.50 9.07
N LEU A 77 -28.76 -15.74 10.17
CA LEU A 77 -29.21 -14.35 10.24
C LEU A 77 -28.49 -13.45 9.23
N ALA A 78 -27.18 -13.62 9.03
CA ALA A 78 -26.42 -12.83 8.08
C ALA A 78 -26.83 -13.13 6.63
N GLU A 79 -26.99 -14.40 6.27
CA GLU A 79 -27.49 -14.82 4.96
C GLU A 79 -28.89 -14.25 4.68
N THR A 80 -29.77 -14.28 5.68
CA THR A 80 -31.11 -13.67 5.59
C THR A 80 -31.02 -12.17 5.33
N ILE A 81 -30.12 -11.45 6.01
CA ILE A 81 -29.91 -10.00 5.82
C ILE A 81 -29.37 -9.72 4.41
N ASP A 82 -28.35 -10.44 3.97
CA ASP A 82 -27.72 -10.25 2.65
C ASP A 82 -28.70 -10.57 1.52
N SER A 83 -29.50 -11.63 1.65
CA SER A 83 -30.57 -11.98 0.72
C SER A 83 -31.65 -10.89 0.66
N THR A 84 -32.03 -10.32 1.81
CA THR A 84 -32.99 -9.21 1.89
C THR A 84 -32.43 -7.94 1.23
N ILE A 85 -31.15 -7.61 1.45
CA ILE A 85 -30.46 -6.49 0.79
C ILE A 85 -30.42 -6.69 -0.73
N ALA A 86 -30.08 -7.89 -1.19
CA ALA A 86 -30.04 -8.21 -2.61
C ALA A 86 -31.43 -8.07 -3.27
N GLN A 87 -32.47 -8.61 -2.64
CA GLN A 87 -33.86 -8.51 -3.12
C GLN A 87 -34.32 -7.05 -3.23
N THR A 88 -34.10 -6.26 -2.19
CA THR A 88 -34.46 -4.83 -2.16
C THR A 88 -33.65 -3.96 -3.13
N THR A 89 -32.44 -4.38 -3.50
CA THR A 89 -31.59 -3.65 -4.45
C THR A 89 -32.00 -3.91 -5.91
N HIS A 90 -32.56 -5.09 -6.21
CA HIS A 90 -32.97 -5.46 -7.57
C HIS A 90 -34.38 -4.98 -7.95
N GLU A 91 -35.28 -4.73 -7.00
CA GLU A 91 -36.63 -4.20 -7.28
C GLU A 91 -36.65 -2.70 -7.64
N GLY A 92 -35.53 -1.98 -7.50
CA GLY A 92 -35.44 -0.54 -7.78
C GLY A 92 -35.19 -0.15 -9.25
N GLY A 93 -35.07 -1.11 -10.17
CA GLY A 93 -34.68 -0.82 -11.56
C GLY A 93 -35.30 -1.78 -12.57
N GLY A 94 -36.57 -1.58 -12.94
CA GLY A 94 -37.15 -2.33 -14.05
C GLY A 94 -38.67 -2.24 -14.16
N SER A 95 -39.15 -1.18 -14.80
CA SER A 95 -40.45 -1.18 -15.49
C SER A 95 -40.40 -2.18 -16.65
N GLY A 96 -41.33 -3.14 -16.70
CA GLY A 96 -41.60 -3.89 -17.93
C GLY A 96 -42.26 -5.25 -17.73
N ASP A 97 -43.59 -5.26 -17.74
CA ASP A 97 -44.52 -6.32 -18.12
C ASP A 97 -43.96 -7.70 -18.47
N SER A 98 -44.34 -8.75 -17.74
CA SER A 98 -45.01 -9.93 -18.32
C SER A 98 -45.44 -10.95 -17.25
N ALA A 99 -46.61 -11.53 -17.50
CA ALA A 99 -47.39 -12.35 -16.58
C ALA A 99 -47.07 -13.86 -16.67
N ALA A 100 -47.46 -14.54 -15.58
CA ALA A 100 -47.84 -15.95 -15.45
C ALA A 100 -46.74 -17.03 -15.59
N HIS A 101 -46.46 -17.76 -14.50
CA HIS A 101 -47.04 -19.10 -14.26
C HIS A 101 -46.62 -19.63 -12.87
N SER A 102 -47.57 -20.27 -12.19
CA SER A 102 -47.42 -21.05 -10.97
C SER A 102 -46.64 -22.34 -11.23
N ASP A 103 -45.79 -22.78 -10.29
CA ASP A 103 -45.86 -24.18 -9.86
C ASP A 103 -45.16 -24.48 -8.52
N ASP A 104 -45.78 -25.40 -7.79
CA ASP A 104 -45.43 -25.97 -6.50
C ASP A 104 -43.99 -26.51 -6.42
N CYS A 105 -43.32 -26.31 -5.27
CA CYS A 105 -42.30 -27.26 -4.83
C CYS A 105 -42.15 -27.33 -3.30
N HIS A 106 -42.72 -28.40 -2.73
CA HIS A 106 -42.43 -28.89 -1.39
C HIS A 106 -40.97 -29.34 -1.30
N VAL A 107 -40.19 -28.77 -0.37
CA VAL A 107 -38.88 -29.31 0.03
C VAL A 107 -38.95 -29.80 1.48
N GLN A 108 -38.99 -31.12 1.64
CA GLN A 108 -38.68 -31.81 2.90
C GLN A 108 -37.15 -31.88 3.06
N ALA A 109 -36.61 -31.24 4.10
CA ALA A 109 -35.22 -31.41 4.49
C ALA A 109 -35.10 -32.55 5.50
N THR A 110 -34.37 -33.61 5.12
CA THR A 110 -33.89 -34.66 6.03
C THR A 110 -32.42 -34.35 6.38
N PRO A 111 -31.96 -34.46 7.64
CA PRO A 111 -30.61 -34.02 8.01
C PRO A 111 -29.58 -35.11 7.70
N LYS A 112 -28.64 -34.80 6.80
CA LYS A 112 -27.34 -35.47 6.74
C LYS A 112 -26.24 -34.45 6.51
N ASP A 113 -25.17 -34.66 7.27
CA ASP A 113 -23.87 -34.00 7.29
C ASP A 113 -23.72 -32.65 8.00
N LEU A 114 -22.90 -32.70 9.06
CA LEU A 114 -22.50 -31.64 9.99
C LEU A 114 -21.17 -30.99 9.57
N SER A 115 -20.90 -30.98 8.26
CA SER A 115 -19.65 -30.48 7.66
C SER A 115 -19.81 -29.12 6.98
N ASP A 116 -21.06 -28.68 6.75
CA ASP A 116 -21.38 -27.48 5.97
C ASP A 116 -22.19 -26.50 6.81
N LEU A 117 -21.51 -25.66 7.60
CA LEU A 117 -22.10 -24.53 8.34
C LEU A 117 -21.15 -23.31 8.24
N PRO A 118 -21.64 -22.08 7.96
CA PRO A 118 -20.77 -20.96 7.59
C PRO A 118 -20.34 -20.15 8.81
N ALA A 119 -19.04 -20.09 9.10
CA ALA A 119 -18.48 -19.17 10.12
C ALA A 119 -18.16 -17.76 9.56
N GLU A 120 -18.75 -17.40 8.41
CA GLU A 120 -18.34 -16.30 7.53
C GLU A 120 -18.40 -14.89 8.14
N PRO A 121 -19.49 -14.46 8.82
CA PRO A 121 -19.63 -13.06 9.24
C PRO A 121 -18.73 -12.71 10.43
N ILE A 122 -18.57 -13.64 11.36
CA ILE A 122 -17.82 -13.44 12.60
C ILE A 122 -16.32 -13.32 12.30
N ILE A 123 -15.79 -14.13 11.38
CA ILE A 123 -14.37 -14.11 11.00
C ILE A 123 -14.05 -12.87 10.18
N ALA A 124 -14.96 -12.40 9.32
CA ALA A 124 -14.76 -11.18 8.52
C ALA A 124 -14.73 -9.90 9.39
N LEU A 125 -15.40 -9.91 10.55
CA LEU A 125 -15.55 -8.74 11.43
C LEU A 125 -14.67 -8.75 12.69
N SER A 126 -14.09 -9.89 13.06
CA SER A 126 -13.21 -10.00 14.24
C SER A 126 -11.88 -9.26 14.02
N ASP A 127 -11.21 -8.75 15.05
CA ASP A 127 -9.85 -8.19 14.87
C ASP A 127 -8.78 -9.32 14.74
N VAL A 128 -7.62 -8.99 14.18
CA VAL A 128 -6.52 -9.95 13.95
C VAL A 128 -6.03 -10.58 15.25
N SER A 129 -6.03 -9.82 16.35
CA SER A 129 -5.58 -10.28 17.67
C SER A 129 -6.54 -11.31 18.25
N THR A 130 -7.85 -11.14 18.01
CA THR A 130 -8.91 -12.05 18.38
C THR A 130 -8.75 -13.38 17.64
N ILE A 131 -8.51 -13.36 16.33
CA ILE A 131 -8.22 -14.60 15.56
C ILE A 131 -6.90 -15.25 16.02
N GLY A 132 -5.86 -14.45 16.28
CA GLY A 132 -4.59 -14.93 16.80
C GLY A 132 -4.74 -15.63 18.15
N ARG A 133 -5.61 -15.13 19.02
CA ARG A 133 -5.96 -15.76 20.31
C ARG A 133 -6.78 -17.04 20.11
N PHE A 134 -7.70 -17.08 19.15
CA PHE A 134 -8.43 -18.33 18.81
C PHE A 134 -7.50 -19.44 18.32
N LYS A 135 -6.43 -19.09 17.58
CA LYS A 135 -5.41 -20.05 17.11
C LYS A 135 -4.68 -20.75 18.25
N SER A 136 -4.39 -20.04 19.35
CA SER A 136 -3.64 -20.62 20.47
C SER A 136 -4.47 -21.60 21.30
N THR A 137 -5.80 -21.58 21.18
CA THR A 137 -6.70 -22.35 22.04
C THR A 137 -7.20 -23.66 21.43
N ALA A 138 -7.24 -23.84 20.09
CA ALA A 138 -7.64 -25.12 19.49
C ALA A 138 -7.22 -25.31 18.02
N ARG A 139 -6.52 -26.42 17.73
CA ARG A 139 -6.10 -26.81 16.36
C ARG A 139 -7.30 -27.04 15.41
N HIS A 140 -8.40 -27.59 15.92
CA HIS A 140 -9.61 -27.84 15.11
C HIS A 140 -10.31 -26.56 14.64
N PHE A 141 -10.43 -25.54 15.49
CA PHE A 141 -10.95 -24.23 15.09
C PHE A 141 -10.06 -23.55 14.04
N THR A 142 -8.74 -23.69 14.18
CA THR A 142 -7.79 -23.15 13.21
C THR A 142 -7.99 -23.76 11.82
N ASN A 143 -8.34 -25.04 11.72
CA ASN A 143 -8.59 -25.68 10.42
C ASN A 143 -9.92 -25.23 9.79
N ALA A 144 -10.96 -24.98 10.59
CA ALA A 144 -12.28 -24.56 10.11
C ALA A 144 -12.32 -23.07 9.68
N VAL A 145 -11.63 -22.20 10.42
CA VAL A 145 -11.59 -20.74 10.17
C VAL A 145 -10.73 -20.39 8.94
N ARG A 146 -9.81 -21.27 8.57
CA ARG A 146 -8.74 -20.97 7.61
C ARG A 146 -9.20 -20.78 6.16
N PRO A 147 -10.06 -21.64 5.58
CA PRO A 147 -10.60 -21.38 4.24
C PRO A 147 -11.34 -20.04 4.17
N LEU A 148 -12.01 -19.65 5.26
CA LEU A 148 -12.76 -18.41 5.35
C LEU A 148 -11.85 -17.17 5.42
N VAL A 149 -10.79 -17.24 6.23
CA VAL A 149 -9.75 -16.20 6.25
C VAL A 149 -9.16 -16.03 4.86
N ARG A 150 -8.87 -17.13 4.17
CA ARG A 150 -8.29 -17.10 2.82
C ARG A 150 -9.24 -16.50 1.77
N ARG A 151 -10.49 -16.97 1.73
CA ARG A 151 -11.43 -16.65 0.64
C ARG A 151 -12.11 -15.30 0.81
N ILE A 152 -12.30 -14.85 2.05
CA ILE A 152 -13.14 -13.68 2.33
C ILE A 152 -12.31 -12.55 2.93
N ARG A 153 -11.57 -12.85 4.00
CA ARG A 153 -10.92 -11.81 4.78
C ARG A 153 -9.67 -11.27 4.11
N LEU A 154 -8.79 -12.14 3.62
CA LEU A 154 -7.56 -11.73 2.97
C LEU A 154 -7.81 -10.83 1.73
N PRO A 155 -8.77 -11.13 0.83
CA PRO A 155 -9.15 -10.20 -0.25
C PRO A 155 -9.66 -8.85 0.26
N LYS A 156 -10.56 -8.84 1.26
CA LYS A 156 -11.04 -7.58 1.88
C LYS A 156 -9.92 -6.79 2.55
N ALA A 157 -8.94 -7.47 3.15
CA ALA A 157 -7.77 -6.83 3.72
C ALA A 157 -6.90 -6.19 2.64
N ILE A 158 -6.68 -6.87 1.52
CA ILE A 158 -5.92 -6.37 0.35
C ILE A 158 -6.58 -5.11 -0.22
N GLU A 159 -7.91 -5.15 -0.35
CA GLU A 159 -8.71 -4.00 -0.78
C GLU A 159 -8.57 -2.82 0.19
N ARG A 160 -8.77 -3.06 1.49
CA ARG A 160 -8.63 -2.02 2.54
C ARG A 160 -7.22 -1.45 2.63
N ALA A 161 -6.20 -2.27 2.37
CA ALA A 161 -4.80 -1.85 2.34
C ALA A 161 -4.44 -1.07 1.06
N GLY A 162 -5.38 -0.95 0.10
CA GLY A 162 -5.15 -0.24 -1.15
C GLY A 162 -4.14 -0.93 -2.07
N VAL A 163 -3.94 -2.24 -1.93
CA VAL A 163 -3.02 -3.05 -2.76
C VAL A 163 -3.77 -4.01 -3.70
N SER A 164 -5.08 -3.82 -3.86
CA SER A 164 -5.86 -4.55 -4.87
C SER A 164 -5.26 -4.34 -6.27
N GLY A 165 -5.13 -5.44 -7.01
CA GLY A 165 -4.48 -5.48 -8.32
C GLY A 165 -2.94 -5.41 -8.30
N VAL A 166 -2.33 -5.11 -7.16
CA VAL A 166 -0.88 -4.99 -6.99
C VAL A 166 -0.30 -6.19 -6.24
N VAL A 167 -0.98 -6.65 -5.21
CA VAL A 167 -0.59 -7.79 -4.38
C VAL A 167 -1.67 -8.85 -4.49
N GLN A 168 -1.26 -10.07 -4.79
CA GLN A 168 -2.11 -11.24 -4.81
C GLN A 168 -1.37 -12.33 -4.08
N PHE A 169 -2.11 -13.08 -3.31
CA PHE A 169 -1.59 -14.18 -2.54
C PHE A 169 -1.87 -15.47 -3.29
N ASP A 170 -0.88 -16.36 -3.31
CA ASP A 170 -0.98 -17.65 -3.99
C ASP A 170 -2.19 -18.44 -3.43
N ASP A 171 -3.00 -19.02 -4.33
CA ASP A 171 -4.15 -19.85 -3.99
C ASP A 171 -3.74 -21.23 -3.41
N GLN A 172 -2.43 -21.48 -3.31
CA GLN A 172 -1.78 -22.60 -2.64
C GLN A 172 -0.94 -22.22 -1.41
N LEU A 173 -0.95 -20.95 -0.96
CA LEU A 173 -0.35 -20.57 0.32
C LEU A 173 -0.66 -21.58 1.42
N SER A 174 0.41 -21.99 2.11
CA SER A 174 0.27 -22.90 3.23
C SER A 174 -0.57 -22.27 4.32
N ASP A 175 -1.16 -23.13 5.12
CA ASP A 175 -2.00 -22.77 6.25
C ASP A 175 -1.37 -21.77 7.21
N GLY A 176 -0.07 -21.91 7.44
CA GLY A 176 0.70 -21.01 8.31
C GLY A 176 0.93 -19.65 7.66
N ASP A 177 0.98 -19.60 6.33
CA ASP A 177 1.33 -18.40 5.57
C ASP A 177 0.11 -17.54 5.26
N VAL A 178 -1.09 -18.11 5.14
CA VAL A 178 -2.35 -17.34 5.02
C VAL A 178 -2.56 -16.37 6.20
N MET A 179 -2.20 -16.80 7.41
CA MET A 179 -2.31 -15.96 8.60
C MET A 179 -1.22 -14.89 8.67
N LYS A 180 0.01 -15.20 8.23
CA LYS A 180 1.09 -14.21 8.11
C LYS A 180 0.74 -13.16 7.06
N ALA A 181 0.22 -13.61 5.93
CA ALA A 181 -0.30 -12.79 4.85
C ALA A 181 -1.35 -11.81 5.38
N MET A 182 -2.40 -12.33 6.03
CA MET A 182 -3.44 -11.50 6.63
C MET A 182 -2.87 -10.50 7.64
N TRP A 183 -1.96 -10.95 8.51
CA TRP A 183 -1.31 -10.07 9.48
C TRP A 183 -0.52 -8.95 8.79
N VAL A 184 0.26 -9.22 7.74
CA VAL A 184 1.03 -8.17 7.04
C VAL A 184 0.12 -7.19 6.32
N VAL A 185 -1.01 -7.65 5.79
CA VAL A 185 -1.97 -6.80 5.09
C VAL A 185 -2.78 -5.93 6.06
N GLU A 186 -3.28 -6.50 7.16
CA GLU A 186 -4.14 -5.79 8.12
C GLU A 186 -3.34 -4.97 9.16
N GLU A 187 -2.25 -5.52 9.69
CA GLU A 187 -1.41 -4.88 10.71
C GLU A 187 -0.28 -4.03 10.10
N GLY A 188 -0.39 -3.68 8.82
CA GLY A 188 0.52 -2.72 8.16
C GLY A 188 0.64 -1.37 8.91
N GLY A 189 -0.28 -1.10 9.85
CA GLY A 189 -0.25 0.02 10.80
C GLY A 189 -0.57 1.37 10.16
N GLU A 190 -0.41 2.45 10.93
CA GLU A 190 -0.53 3.83 10.44
C GLU A 190 0.44 4.05 9.25
N GLY A 191 -0.11 4.33 8.06
CA GLY A 191 0.61 4.42 6.78
C GLY A 191 0.37 3.26 5.79
N GLY A 192 -0.10 2.10 6.27
CA GLY A 192 -0.54 0.97 5.44
C GLY A 192 0.51 0.44 4.45
N TRP A 193 0.03 -0.14 3.35
CA TRP A 193 0.85 -0.55 2.20
C TRP A 193 1.12 0.58 1.21
N GLY A 194 0.66 1.81 1.48
CA GLY A 194 0.64 2.92 0.52
C GLY A 194 1.98 3.10 -0.20
N GLU A 195 3.08 3.29 0.53
CA GLU A 195 4.40 3.52 -0.07
C GLU A 195 4.90 2.36 -0.94
N VAL A 196 4.62 1.12 -0.54
CA VAL A 196 5.01 -0.07 -1.31
C VAL A 196 4.12 -0.24 -2.53
N ALA A 197 2.82 -0.03 -2.37
CA ALA A 197 1.84 -0.04 -3.44
C ALA A 197 2.19 1.01 -4.49
N ASP A 198 2.54 2.21 -4.06
CA ASP A 198 2.92 3.32 -4.93
C ASP A 198 4.26 3.02 -5.62
N THR A 199 5.23 2.46 -4.92
CA THR A 199 6.50 2.03 -5.54
C THR A 199 6.28 0.88 -6.54
N LEU A 200 5.35 -0.05 -6.28
CA LEU A 200 5.00 -1.12 -7.22
C LEU A 200 4.24 -0.59 -8.44
N ARG A 201 3.25 0.29 -8.25
CA ARG A 201 2.57 0.99 -9.36
C ARG A 201 3.55 1.81 -10.18
N PHE A 202 4.53 2.42 -9.52
CA PHE A 202 5.61 3.12 -10.19
C PHE A 202 6.43 2.21 -11.11
N THR A 203 6.53 0.90 -10.81
CA THR A 203 7.24 -0.07 -11.68
C THR A 203 6.47 -0.48 -12.93
N GLU A 204 5.13 -0.38 -12.90
CA GLU A 204 4.22 -0.84 -13.95
C GLU A 204 4.49 -0.16 -15.31
N PRO A 205 4.56 1.19 -15.43
CA PRO A 205 4.83 1.84 -16.72
C PRO A 205 6.21 1.51 -17.30
N PHE A 206 7.12 0.96 -16.49
CA PHE A 206 8.44 0.54 -16.94
C PHE A 206 8.51 -0.93 -17.36
N GLY A 207 7.43 -1.69 -17.19
CA GLY A 207 7.40 -3.13 -17.48
C GLY A 207 8.31 -3.97 -16.58
N TYR A 208 8.73 -3.44 -15.43
CA TYR A 208 9.64 -4.15 -14.51
C TYR A 208 8.94 -5.16 -13.61
N CYS A 209 7.64 -5.02 -13.41
CA CYS A 209 6.85 -5.96 -12.63
C CYS A 209 5.56 -6.30 -13.38
N GLN A 210 5.23 -7.59 -13.43
CA GLN A 210 3.87 -8.03 -13.74
C GLN A 210 3.15 -8.19 -12.41
N LEU A 211 2.30 -7.22 -12.10
CA LEU A 211 1.42 -7.33 -10.96
C LEU A 211 0.39 -8.43 -11.25
N PRO A 212 0.03 -9.26 -10.24
CA PRO A 212 0.30 -9.10 -8.80
C PRO A 212 1.40 -10.00 -8.16
N VAL A 213 1.83 -9.70 -6.90
CA VAL A 213 3.09 -10.20 -6.25
C VAL A 213 2.91 -10.98 -4.89
N THR A 214 3.75 -12.01 -4.54
CA THR A 214 3.61 -12.95 -3.35
C THR A 214 4.79 -13.06 -2.29
N ASP A 215 4.51 -13.51 -1.02
CA ASP A 215 5.39 -14.07 0.10
C ASP A 215 5.97 -13.13 1.24
N PHE A 216 6.42 -13.58 2.47
CA PHE A 216 6.59 -12.76 3.73
C PHE A 216 7.74 -13.03 4.79
N LEU A 217 8.41 -11.95 5.32
CA LEU A 217 9.38 -11.88 6.47
C LEU A 217 9.61 -10.43 7.04
N ALA A 218 10.20 -10.28 8.25
CA ALA A 218 10.20 -9.05 9.09
C ALA A 218 11.52 -8.20 9.15
N LEU A 219 11.36 -6.87 9.00
CA LEU A 219 12.36 -5.76 9.01
C LEU A 219 11.61 -4.39 9.19
N PRO A 220 12.24 -3.20 9.12
CA PRO A 220 11.48 -1.93 9.02
C PRO A 220 10.40 -2.00 7.95
N ARG A 221 9.18 -1.52 8.23
CA ARG A 221 7.96 -1.90 7.50
C ARG A 221 8.07 -1.83 5.97
N PHE A 222 8.45 -0.69 5.40
CA PHE A 222 8.65 -0.55 3.95
C PHE A 222 9.71 -1.54 3.43
N CYS A 223 10.88 -1.61 4.08
CA CYS A 223 11.95 -2.52 3.67
C CYS A 223 11.53 -3.99 3.77
N ALA A 224 10.79 -4.35 4.82
CA ALA A 224 10.26 -5.70 5.03
C ALA A 224 9.28 -6.06 3.93
N GLN A 225 8.28 -5.22 3.68
CA GLN A 225 7.33 -5.39 2.60
C GLN A 225 8.03 -5.46 1.23
N TRP A 226 9.02 -4.60 0.98
CA TRP A 226 9.76 -4.62 -0.28
C TRP A 226 10.67 -5.84 -0.44
N MET A 227 11.27 -6.38 0.61
CA MET A 227 12.04 -7.63 0.53
C MET A 227 11.25 -8.79 -0.06
N LEU A 228 9.93 -8.69 0.03
CA LEU A 228 8.99 -9.70 -0.40
C LEU A 228 8.58 -9.53 -1.85
N VAL A 229 8.17 -8.31 -2.19
CA VAL A 229 7.66 -8.01 -3.52
C VAL A 229 8.78 -7.67 -4.51
N GLY A 230 9.91 -7.17 -4.01
CA GLY A 230 11.03 -6.70 -4.83
C GLY A 230 11.67 -7.80 -5.68
N ARG A 231 11.60 -9.07 -5.25
CA ARG A 231 12.11 -10.20 -6.06
C ARG A 231 11.39 -10.39 -7.40
N TYR A 232 10.22 -9.77 -7.56
CA TYR A 232 9.41 -9.81 -8.78
C TYR A 232 9.57 -8.55 -9.65
N VAL A 233 10.46 -7.64 -9.26
CA VAL A 233 10.79 -6.43 -10.01
C VAL A 233 12.07 -6.67 -10.80
N ALA A 234 11.94 -7.33 -11.95
CA ALA A 234 13.08 -7.70 -12.78
C ALA A 234 13.53 -6.50 -13.62
N LEU A 235 14.80 -6.12 -13.48
CA LEU A 235 15.41 -5.02 -14.22
C LEU A 235 15.92 -5.58 -15.54
N ARG A 236 15.11 -5.44 -16.59
CA ARG A 236 15.36 -6.01 -17.92
C ARG A 236 15.49 -4.94 -18.99
N ARG A 237 16.37 -5.18 -19.95
CA ARG A 237 16.49 -4.39 -21.18
C ARG A 237 15.50 -4.86 -22.24
N PRO A 238 15.21 -4.04 -23.26
CA PRO A 238 14.39 -4.46 -24.42
C PRO A 238 14.95 -5.69 -25.14
N THR A 239 16.25 -5.97 -25.03
CA THR A 239 16.90 -7.16 -25.60
C THR A 239 16.61 -8.45 -24.83
N GLY A 240 15.91 -8.37 -23.69
CA GLY A 240 15.68 -9.48 -22.77
C GLY A 240 16.83 -9.72 -21.78
N GLN A 241 17.95 -9.00 -21.90
CA GLN A 241 19.04 -9.06 -20.93
C GLN A 241 18.55 -8.60 -19.55
N GLN A 242 18.82 -9.41 -18.52
CA GLN A 242 18.52 -9.06 -17.13
C GLN A 242 19.75 -8.44 -16.47
N ASP A 243 19.61 -7.21 -15.99
CA ASP A 243 20.68 -6.49 -15.28
C ASP A 243 20.61 -6.67 -13.76
N GLY A 244 19.49 -7.20 -13.27
CA GLY A 244 19.30 -7.57 -11.88
C GLY A 244 17.82 -7.68 -11.54
N THR A 245 17.54 -7.65 -10.24
CA THR A 245 16.19 -7.63 -9.68
C THR A 245 16.20 -6.60 -8.57
N LEU A 246 15.24 -5.68 -8.52
CA LEU A 246 15.16 -4.69 -7.45
C LEU A 246 14.64 -5.32 -6.16
N GLN A 247 15.44 -6.21 -5.58
CA GLN A 247 15.16 -6.93 -4.35
C GLN A 247 15.99 -6.32 -3.22
N LEU A 248 15.42 -6.28 -2.03
CA LEU A 248 16.17 -6.05 -0.80
C LEU A 248 16.60 -7.39 -0.19
N PHE A 249 17.82 -7.44 0.33
CA PHE A 249 18.40 -8.59 1.00
C PHE A 249 18.77 -8.21 2.43
N ARG A 250 18.48 -9.08 3.38
CA ARG A 250 19.01 -8.98 4.74
C ARG A 250 20.22 -9.89 4.84
N ASN A 251 21.39 -9.33 5.12
CA ASN A 251 22.62 -10.09 5.33
C ASN A 251 23.25 -9.66 6.64
N ASN A 252 23.17 -10.52 7.66
CA ASN A 252 23.52 -10.19 9.05
C ASN A 252 22.76 -8.94 9.52
N ASN A 253 23.49 -7.85 9.78
CA ASN A 253 22.96 -6.57 10.24
C ASN A 253 22.87 -5.53 9.12
N GLU A 254 23.14 -5.92 7.87
CA GLU A 254 23.08 -5.05 6.70
C GLU A 254 21.82 -5.33 5.87
N ILE A 255 21.31 -4.27 5.26
CA ILE A 255 20.32 -4.38 4.17
C ILE A 255 21.06 -4.07 2.87
N ARG A 256 20.84 -4.88 1.84
CA ARG A 256 21.43 -4.69 0.50
C ARG A 256 20.33 -4.60 -0.54
N ALA A 257 20.56 -3.92 -1.65
CA ALA A 257 19.58 -3.80 -2.74
C ALA A 257 20.18 -4.29 -4.07
N ILE A 258 19.37 -4.85 -4.96
CA ILE A 258 19.77 -5.37 -6.30
C ILE A 258 20.64 -6.63 -6.25
N ARG A 259 21.75 -6.62 -5.51
CA ARG A 259 22.65 -7.77 -5.32
C ARG A 259 22.95 -7.98 -3.83
N ASN A 260 23.11 -9.23 -3.40
CA ASN A 260 23.53 -9.53 -2.03
C ASN A 260 25.05 -9.39 -1.85
N GLU A 261 25.60 -8.23 -2.21
CA GLU A 261 27.03 -7.93 -2.16
C GLU A 261 27.32 -6.71 -1.27
N PRO A 262 28.49 -6.61 -0.60
CA PRO A 262 28.80 -5.49 0.29
C PRO A 262 28.76 -4.10 -0.39
N GLY A 263 29.03 -4.04 -1.70
CA GLY A 263 28.95 -2.81 -2.50
C GLY A 263 27.53 -2.27 -2.67
N PHE A 264 26.52 -3.09 -2.36
CA PHE A 264 25.11 -2.81 -2.55
C PHE A 264 24.37 -2.58 -1.22
N THR A 265 25.11 -2.34 -0.14
CA THR A 265 24.55 -2.04 1.16
C THR A 265 23.85 -0.68 1.18
N ILE A 266 22.63 -0.67 1.72
CA ILE A 266 21.88 0.54 2.05
C ILE A 266 21.95 0.75 3.56
N THR A 267 22.09 2.00 4.00
CA THR A 267 22.09 2.36 5.42
C THR A 267 20.79 3.10 5.74
N PRO A 268 19.80 2.45 6.37
CA PRO A 268 18.61 3.14 6.89
C PRO A 268 18.98 4.06 8.05
N ASN A 269 18.28 5.18 8.19
CA ASN A 269 18.52 6.19 9.23
C ASN A 269 20.02 6.52 9.38
N PRO A 270 20.71 6.95 8.31
CA PRO A 270 22.08 7.40 8.43
C PRO A 270 22.14 8.58 9.43
N PRO A 271 23.30 8.85 10.05
CA PRO A 271 23.47 10.06 10.86
C PRO A 271 23.35 11.31 9.97
N LEU A 272 22.49 12.25 10.38
CA LEU A 272 22.12 13.44 9.61
C LEU A 272 22.08 14.68 10.54
N PRO A 273 22.59 15.85 10.13
CA PRO A 273 23.37 16.08 8.90
C PRO A 273 24.70 15.31 8.95
N GLN A 274 25.32 15.08 7.79
CA GLN A 274 26.57 14.32 7.77
C GLN A 274 27.69 15.13 8.45
N PRO A 275 28.41 14.56 9.45
CA PRO A 275 29.35 15.33 10.28
C PRO A 275 30.49 16.03 9.52
N SER A 276 30.82 15.53 8.33
CA SER A 276 31.93 16.00 7.49
C SER A 276 31.51 16.90 6.33
N ARG A 277 30.24 17.32 6.25
CA ARG A 277 29.71 18.05 5.09
C ARG A 277 29.15 19.42 5.45
N PRO A 278 29.31 20.43 4.57
CA PRO A 278 28.60 21.70 4.71
C PRO A 278 27.10 21.42 4.82
N VAL A 279 26.46 21.93 5.87
CA VAL A 279 25.02 21.85 6.01
C VAL A 279 24.43 22.81 4.99
N HIS A 280 23.87 22.26 3.91
CA HIS A 280 23.16 23.06 2.92
C HIS A 280 22.01 23.82 3.62
N PRO A 281 21.67 25.07 3.26
CA PRO A 281 20.65 25.86 3.97
C PRO A 281 19.25 25.20 3.98
N LEU A 282 18.94 24.41 2.95
CA LEU A 282 17.77 23.50 2.93
C LEU A 282 18.03 22.14 3.60
N SER A 283 19.09 22.00 4.39
CA SER A 283 19.53 20.79 5.11
C SER A 283 19.58 21.00 6.63
N GLN A 284 18.92 22.03 7.18
CA GLN A 284 18.37 21.96 8.54
C GLN A 284 17.28 20.88 8.57
N HIS A 285 17.75 19.65 8.64
CA HIS A 285 17.46 18.55 7.73
C HIS A 285 15.97 18.25 7.44
N PRO A 286 15.40 18.67 6.29
CA PRO A 286 13.99 18.40 6.01
C PRO A 286 13.68 16.91 5.83
N PHE A 287 14.70 16.04 5.62
CA PHE A 287 14.46 14.61 5.67
C PHE A 287 14.18 14.15 7.11
N THR A 288 14.72 14.79 8.16
CA THR A 288 14.37 14.39 9.55
C THR A 288 13.04 14.99 10.00
N HIS A 289 12.74 16.23 9.62
CA HIS A 289 11.46 16.88 9.99
C HIS A 289 10.25 16.22 9.32
N HIS A 290 10.44 15.61 8.14
CA HIS A 290 9.38 14.92 7.42
C HIS A 290 9.55 13.40 7.38
N ALA A 291 10.59 12.83 8.01
CA ALA A 291 10.82 11.39 8.02
C ALA A 291 9.58 10.65 8.51
N LYS A 292 9.03 9.81 7.65
CA LYS A 292 8.02 8.84 8.07
C LYS A 292 8.73 7.72 8.84
N PRO A 293 8.32 7.37 10.08
CA PRO A 293 8.96 6.30 10.84
C PRO A 293 9.03 4.94 10.11
N HIS A 294 8.10 4.69 9.18
CA HIS A 294 8.02 3.46 8.39
C HIS A 294 8.72 3.54 7.03
N ASP A 295 9.13 4.72 6.59
CA ASP A 295 9.85 4.97 5.33
C ASP A 295 11.01 5.94 5.60
N PRO A 296 12.02 5.50 6.36
CA PRO A 296 13.08 6.36 6.88
C PRO A 296 14.04 6.83 5.78
N PRO A 297 14.80 7.92 6.00
CA PRO A 297 15.90 8.29 5.12
C PRO A 297 16.90 7.16 4.94
N VAL A 298 17.42 7.01 3.72
CA VAL A 298 18.36 5.92 3.39
C VAL A 298 19.58 6.49 2.69
N ARG A 299 20.76 6.02 3.08
CA ARG A 299 22.01 6.29 2.36
C ARG A 299 22.38 5.11 1.47
N SER A 300 22.74 5.37 0.22
CA SER A 300 23.16 4.36 -0.75
C SER A 300 24.40 4.80 -1.53
N ARG A 301 25.11 3.82 -2.09
CA ARG A 301 26.21 4.01 -3.05
C ARG A 301 25.93 3.34 -4.39
N ILE A 302 24.76 2.75 -4.53
CA ILE A 302 24.39 2.01 -5.73
C ILE A 302 24.12 3.02 -6.83
N VAL A 303 24.84 2.89 -7.94
CA VAL A 303 24.70 3.73 -9.11
C VAL A 303 24.65 2.87 -10.36
N TRP A 304 24.06 3.41 -11.41
CA TRP A 304 24.18 2.85 -12.74
C TRP A 304 25.37 3.46 -13.48
N GLN A 305 26.26 2.63 -14.02
CA GLN A 305 27.40 3.07 -14.84
C GLN A 305 27.19 2.61 -16.29
N HIS A 306 27.29 3.56 -17.23
CA HIS A 306 27.13 3.27 -18.65
C HIS A 306 28.16 2.23 -19.12
N GLY A 307 27.71 1.19 -19.82
CA GLY A 307 28.54 0.08 -20.29
C GLY A 307 28.94 -0.95 -19.22
N VAL A 308 28.79 -0.64 -17.92
CA VAL A 308 29.16 -1.54 -16.80
C VAL A 308 27.93 -2.15 -16.13
N GLY A 309 26.85 -1.37 -15.99
CA GLY A 309 25.63 -1.73 -15.27
C GLY A 309 25.66 -1.26 -13.82
N TRP A 310 25.04 -2.03 -12.92
CA TRP A 310 25.03 -1.69 -11.49
C TRP A 310 26.41 -1.75 -10.86
N ALA A 311 26.80 -0.66 -10.21
CA ALA A 311 28.09 -0.48 -9.57
C ALA A 311 27.97 0.26 -8.24
N THR A 312 29.08 0.36 -7.53
CA THR A 312 29.21 1.09 -6.27
C THR A 312 30.02 2.36 -6.49
N ALA A 313 29.44 3.53 -6.23
CA ALA A 313 30.13 4.81 -6.24
C ALA A 313 31.24 4.87 -5.17
N GLY A 314 32.17 5.84 -5.26
CA GLY A 314 33.27 6.01 -4.31
C GLY A 314 32.81 6.10 -2.84
N VAL A 315 33.72 5.89 -1.88
CA VAL A 315 33.36 5.90 -0.44
C VAL A 315 32.78 7.25 -0.01
N ASN A 316 33.23 8.32 -0.67
CA ASN A 316 32.80 9.69 -0.43
C ASN A 316 31.51 10.04 -1.18
N ASP A 317 31.16 9.31 -2.23
CA ASP A 317 30.05 9.59 -3.16
C ASP A 317 28.73 8.98 -2.68
N ARG A 318 28.47 9.04 -1.37
CA ARG A 318 27.20 8.52 -0.81
C ARG A 318 26.11 9.56 -0.94
N GLU A 319 25.08 9.21 -1.69
CA GLU A 319 23.81 9.95 -1.73
C GLU A 319 22.94 9.55 -0.54
N VAL A 320 22.20 10.52 -0.02
CA VAL A 320 21.15 10.31 0.98
C VAL A 320 19.82 10.60 0.32
N TYR A 321 18.91 9.64 0.37
CA TYR A 321 17.54 9.77 -0.09
C TYR A 321 16.65 10.13 1.09
N ALA A 322 15.60 10.92 0.81
CA ALA A 322 14.61 11.30 1.80
C ALA A 322 13.94 10.12 2.50
N SER A 323 13.82 9.02 1.77
CA SER A 323 13.12 7.84 2.20
C SER A 323 13.65 6.59 1.50
N ALA A 324 13.28 5.41 1.99
CA ALA A 324 13.63 4.15 1.36
C ALA A 324 12.87 3.99 0.03
N SER A 325 11.61 4.41 -0.02
CA SER A 325 10.83 4.45 -1.25
C SER A 325 11.46 5.35 -2.31
N SER A 326 11.96 6.53 -1.93
CA SER A 326 12.67 7.45 -2.83
C SER A 326 13.91 6.79 -3.45
N LEU A 327 14.71 6.07 -2.66
CA LEU A 327 15.85 5.33 -3.18
C LEU A 327 15.42 4.28 -4.22
N LEU A 328 14.40 3.48 -3.91
CA LEU A 328 13.98 2.40 -4.81
C LEU A 328 13.38 2.93 -6.11
N LYS A 329 12.56 3.98 -6.04
CA LYS A 329 12.04 4.69 -7.22
C LYS A 329 13.19 5.29 -8.05
N GLU A 330 14.21 5.86 -7.41
CA GLU A 330 15.38 6.41 -8.11
C GLU A 330 16.17 5.32 -8.84
N LEU A 331 16.38 4.16 -8.21
CA LEU A 331 17.05 3.03 -8.85
C LEU A 331 16.27 2.54 -10.08
N LEU A 332 14.93 2.50 -10.02
CA LEU A 332 14.09 2.16 -11.18
C LEU A 332 14.24 3.19 -12.30
N LEU A 333 14.20 4.48 -11.95
CA LEU A 333 14.36 5.56 -12.90
C LEU A 333 15.73 5.54 -13.57
N CYS A 334 16.81 5.45 -12.78
CA CYS A 334 18.16 5.33 -13.30
C CYS A 334 18.30 4.16 -14.27
N HIS A 335 17.73 2.99 -13.94
CA HIS A 335 17.74 1.85 -14.86
C HIS A 335 16.97 2.16 -16.14
N ARG A 336 15.75 2.70 -16.02
CA ARG A 336 14.89 3.02 -17.15
C ARG A 336 15.53 4.05 -18.09
N GLU A 337 16.18 5.04 -17.52
CA GLU A 337 16.80 6.14 -18.23
C GLU A 337 18.11 5.73 -18.89
N PHE A 338 19.02 5.08 -18.15
CA PHE A 338 20.38 4.83 -18.62
C PHE A 338 20.62 3.42 -19.18
N ALA A 339 19.86 2.41 -18.73
CA ALA A 339 19.99 1.04 -19.23
C ALA A 339 19.08 0.77 -20.43
N VAL A 340 17.83 1.26 -20.35
CA VAL A 340 16.82 1.05 -21.41
C VAL A 340 16.84 2.18 -22.43
N GLY A 341 17.09 3.43 -22.02
CA GLY A 341 17.23 4.57 -22.92
C GLY A 341 15.91 5.10 -23.47
N GLY A 342 15.97 5.85 -24.56
CA GLY A 342 14.78 6.46 -25.18
C GLY A 342 14.24 7.68 -24.43
N PHE A 343 15.06 8.32 -23.61
CA PHE A 343 14.76 9.62 -23.00
C PHE A 343 15.42 10.75 -23.78
N THR A 344 14.74 11.88 -23.85
CA THR A 344 15.28 13.16 -24.29
C THR A 344 15.23 14.17 -23.16
N TYR A 345 16.30 14.95 -23.03
CA TYR A 345 16.44 16.00 -22.04
C TYR A 345 16.14 17.36 -22.64
N SER A 346 15.47 18.21 -21.87
CA SER A 346 15.51 19.65 -22.11
C SER A 346 16.92 20.17 -21.81
N PRO A 347 17.32 21.31 -22.41
CA PRO A 347 18.45 22.07 -21.87
C PRO A 347 18.23 22.36 -20.39
N THR A 348 19.31 22.30 -19.60
CA THR A 348 19.26 22.71 -18.20
C THR A 348 19.11 24.21 -18.12
N VAL A 349 18.03 24.66 -17.49
CA VAL A 349 17.75 26.09 -17.29
C VAL A 349 18.04 26.44 -15.85
N VAL A 350 18.88 27.45 -15.64
CA VAL A 350 19.19 27.95 -14.31
C VAL A 350 18.24 29.10 -13.99
N VAL A 351 17.48 28.96 -12.91
CA VAL A 351 16.45 29.92 -12.51
C VAL A 351 16.71 30.33 -11.06
N ASP A 352 16.79 31.64 -10.81
CA ASP A 352 16.84 32.15 -9.45
C ASP A 352 15.53 31.78 -8.71
N ARG A 353 15.65 31.15 -7.54
CA ARG A 353 14.52 30.61 -6.79
C ARG A 353 13.52 31.66 -6.33
N SER A 354 13.93 32.92 -6.23
CA SER A 354 13.11 34.07 -5.81
C SER A 354 12.27 34.65 -6.95
N VAL A 355 12.62 34.36 -8.21
CA VAL A 355 11.94 34.87 -9.40
C VAL A 355 10.47 34.44 -9.44
N ARG A 356 9.63 35.31 -10.00
CA ARG A 356 8.16 35.14 -10.10
C ARG A 356 7.49 34.86 -8.75
N GLY A 357 7.96 35.54 -7.70
CA GLY A 357 7.35 35.49 -6.36
C GLY A 357 7.70 34.22 -5.59
N GLY A 358 8.91 33.69 -5.74
CA GLY A 358 9.41 32.55 -4.98
C GLY A 358 8.73 31.22 -5.32
N HIS A 359 8.26 31.02 -6.55
CA HIS A 359 7.56 29.80 -6.93
C HIS A 359 8.42 28.55 -6.75
N LEU A 360 9.68 28.61 -7.22
CA LEU A 360 10.65 27.53 -7.04
C LEU A 360 11.04 27.34 -5.58
N GLU A 361 11.22 28.43 -4.83
CA GLU A 361 11.50 28.35 -3.39
C GLU A 361 10.39 27.57 -2.65
N ARG A 362 9.11 27.81 -2.98
CA ARG A 362 7.99 27.04 -2.42
C ARG A 362 8.01 25.57 -2.80
N ILE A 363 8.37 25.24 -4.05
CA ILE A 363 8.52 23.83 -4.48
C ILE A 363 9.62 23.15 -3.64
N MET A 364 10.80 23.78 -3.56
CA MET A 364 11.99 23.21 -2.91
C MET A 364 11.87 23.11 -1.38
N THR A 365 10.98 23.89 -0.77
CA THR A 365 10.75 23.88 0.68
C THR A 365 9.53 23.06 1.10
N ARG A 366 8.75 22.52 0.15
CA ARG A 366 7.58 21.68 0.43
C ARG A 366 7.99 20.36 1.08
N SER A 367 7.03 19.73 1.77
CA SER A 367 7.21 18.36 2.26
C SER A 367 7.60 17.42 1.12
N ARG A 368 8.68 16.67 1.33
CA ARG A 368 9.29 15.75 0.37
C ARG A 368 8.44 14.50 0.09
N HIS A 369 7.35 14.32 0.83
CA HIS A 369 6.38 13.24 0.64
C HIS A 369 5.09 13.70 -0.04
N THR A 370 5.00 14.97 -0.44
CA THR A 370 3.83 15.52 -1.12
C THR A 370 4.23 15.86 -2.54
N ALA A 371 3.74 15.07 -3.50
CA ALA A 371 3.89 15.38 -4.91
C ALA A 371 3.24 16.74 -5.23
N LEU A 372 3.74 17.43 -6.25
CA LEU A 372 3.08 18.62 -6.77
C LEU A 372 1.78 18.22 -7.46
N ASP A 373 0.84 19.15 -7.59
CA ASP A 373 -0.44 18.89 -8.24
C ASP A 373 -0.18 18.41 -9.68
N GLY A 374 -0.76 17.25 -10.04
CA GLY A 374 -0.54 16.62 -11.34
C GLY A 374 0.73 15.75 -11.44
N CYS A 375 1.52 15.64 -10.38
CA CYS A 375 2.63 14.67 -10.29
C CYS A 375 2.14 13.39 -9.61
N SER A 376 2.58 12.24 -10.12
CA SER A 376 2.32 10.94 -9.49
C SER A 376 3.24 10.71 -8.30
N ASP A 377 4.50 11.13 -8.41
CA ASP A 377 5.54 10.83 -7.44
C ASP A 377 6.53 11.98 -7.28
N VAL A 378 7.19 11.98 -6.13
CA VAL A 378 8.31 12.85 -5.81
C VAL A 378 9.44 12.01 -5.23
N LEU A 379 10.66 12.27 -5.68
CA LEU A 379 11.88 11.71 -5.15
C LEU A 379 12.74 12.87 -4.67
N THR A 380 13.48 12.69 -3.58
CA THR A 380 14.40 13.72 -3.12
C THR A 380 15.68 13.08 -2.62
N SER A 381 16.80 13.64 -3.03
CA SER A 381 18.14 13.18 -2.67
C SER A 381 19.06 14.35 -2.33
N GLU A 382 20.08 14.05 -1.54
CA GLU A 382 21.21 14.91 -1.27
C GLU A 382 22.48 14.18 -1.72
N GLY A 383 23.13 14.78 -2.71
CA GLY A 383 24.38 14.31 -3.28
C GLY A 383 25.55 14.49 -2.32
N ALA A 384 26.62 13.73 -2.58
CA ALA A 384 27.80 13.75 -1.74
C ALA A 384 28.51 15.10 -1.64
N ASN A 385 28.43 15.86 -2.72
CA ASN A 385 28.97 17.19 -2.87
C ASN A 385 28.13 18.27 -2.16
N GLY A 386 26.95 17.94 -1.60
CA GLY A 386 26.01 18.89 -1.02
C GLY A 386 24.96 19.42 -2.01
N ALA A 387 24.93 18.91 -3.24
CA ALA A 387 23.83 19.19 -4.17
C ALA A 387 22.53 18.58 -3.63
N CYS A 388 21.42 19.32 -3.68
CA CYS A 388 20.11 18.81 -3.29
C CYS A 388 19.24 18.70 -4.53
N GLY A 389 18.71 17.50 -4.80
CA GLY A 389 17.86 17.20 -5.94
C GLY A 389 16.45 16.84 -5.50
N GLN A 390 15.46 17.36 -6.22
CA GLN A 390 14.07 16.92 -6.15
C GLN A 390 13.60 16.55 -7.56
N SER A 391 13.13 15.32 -7.72
CA SER A 391 12.60 14.81 -8.98
C SER A 391 11.10 14.62 -8.84
N HIS A 392 10.33 15.12 -9.80
CA HIS A 392 8.88 14.94 -9.85
C HIS A 392 8.50 14.16 -11.08
N VAL A 393 7.71 13.09 -10.92
CA VAL A 393 7.21 12.28 -12.03
C VAL A 393 5.79 12.75 -12.36
N LEU A 394 5.52 13.12 -13.61
CA LEU A 394 4.25 13.75 -14.02
C LEU A 394 3.32 12.79 -14.79
N THR A 395 3.79 11.57 -15.00
CA THR A 395 3.10 10.53 -15.77
C THR A 395 2.81 9.34 -14.88
N THR A 396 1.62 8.78 -15.04
CA THR A 396 1.16 7.58 -14.36
C THR A 396 1.31 6.36 -15.28
N SER A 397 0.94 5.17 -14.82
CA SER A 397 0.88 3.98 -15.66
C SER A 397 -0.15 4.06 -16.80
N ALA A 398 -1.12 4.96 -16.72
CA ALA A 398 -2.07 5.24 -17.79
C ALA A 398 -1.48 6.08 -18.94
N ASP A 399 -0.33 6.73 -18.73
CA ASP A 399 0.33 7.54 -19.76
C ASP A 399 1.23 6.66 -20.64
N PRO A 400 1.21 6.80 -21.98
CA PRO A 400 2.01 5.98 -22.89
C PRO A 400 3.48 6.44 -23.00
N PHE A 401 3.90 7.38 -22.16
CA PHE A 401 5.25 7.91 -22.07
C PHE A 401 5.53 8.33 -20.63
N ILE A 402 6.81 8.46 -20.29
CA ILE A 402 7.24 8.91 -18.98
C ILE A 402 7.76 10.34 -19.10
N THR A 403 7.42 11.21 -18.15
CA THR A 403 8.07 12.52 -18.01
C THR A 403 8.37 12.85 -16.57
N LEU A 404 9.56 13.43 -16.36
CA LEU A 404 10.03 13.90 -15.07
C LEU A 404 10.59 15.30 -15.16
N MET A 405 10.53 16.03 -14.04
CA MET A 405 11.28 17.26 -13.83
C MET A 405 12.28 17.06 -12.70
N TYR A 406 13.49 17.55 -12.91
CA TYR A 406 14.55 17.64 -11.92
C TYR A 406 14.71 19.10 -11.51
N PHE A 407 14.72 19.32 -10.19
CA PHE A 407 15.11 20.58 -9.57
C PHE A 407 16.36 20.31 -8.73
N VAL A 408 17.49 20.89 -9.14
CA VAL A 408 18.78 20.66 -8.48
C VAL A 408 19.35 21.97 -7.99
N ILE A 409 19.69 22.05 -6.71
CA ILE A 409 20.44 23.16 -6.14
C ILE A 409 21.91 22.74 -6.06
N PRO A 410 22.83 23.45 -6.75
CA PRO A 410 24.24 23.13 -6.73
C PRO A 410 24.89 23.49 -5.38
N PRO A 411 26.01 22.86 -4.99
CA PRO A 411 26.59 22.95 -3.65
C PRO A 411 27.27 24.29 -3.29
N VAL A 412 27.20 25.29 -4.17
CA VAL A 412 27.86 26.60 -4.00
C VAL A 412 26.88 27.77 -4.21
N ASN A 413 25.88 27.60 -5.07
CA ASN A 413 24.90 28.63 -5.35
C ASN A 413 23.52 28.16 -4.90
N TYR A 414 23.11 28.62 -3.70
CA TYR A 414 21.83 28.26 -3.12
C TYR A 414 20.66 29.09 -3.65
N GLN A 415 20.92 30.13 -4.45
CA GLN A 415 19.88 30.95 -5.08
C GLN A 415 19.41 30.34 -6.41
N ASP A 416 20.32 29.69 -7.12
CA ASP A 416 20.03 29.12 -8.43
C ASP A 416 19.47 27.69 -8.30
N VAL A 417 18.39 27.42 -9.02
CA VAL A 417 17.84 26.08 -9.21
C VAL A 417 18.04 25.69 -10.67
N HIS A 418 18.71 24.56 -10.88
CA HIS A 418 18.83 23.94 -12.18
C HIS A 418 17.55 23.14 -12.44
N VAL A 419 16.80 23.54 -13.46
CA VAL A 419 15.57 22.88 -13.89
C VAL A 419 15.84 22.14 -15.19
N THR A 420 15.58 20.83 -15.17
CA THR A 420 15.70 19.97 -16.35
C THR A 420 14.44 19.11 -16.47
N THR A 421 13.89 18.99 -17.67
CA THR A 421 12.80 18.05 -17.96
C THR A 421 13.37 16.88 -18.75
N THR A 422 12.96 15.67 -18.41
CA THR A 422 13.24 14.47 -19.21
C THR A 422 11.94 13.83 -19.67
N THR A 423 11.95 13.23 -20.85
CA THR A 423 10.76 12.56 -21.40
C THR A 423 11.09 11.41 -22.32
N SER A 424 10.25 10.38 -22.29
CA SER A 424 10.25 9.30 -23.28
C SER A 424 9.20 9.50 -24.39
N GLU A 425 8.58 10.68 -24.46
CA GLU A 425 7.69 11.04 -25.57
C GLU A 425 8.46 11.04 -26.89
N ALA A 426 7.88 10.47 -27.95
CA ALA A 426 8.46 10.56 -29.28
C ALA A 426 8.38 12.02 -29.79
N PRO A 427 9.44 12.55 -30.43
CA PRO A 427 9.38 13.89 -31.00
C PRO A 427 8.23 14.05 -31.98
N ALA A 428 7.58 15.22 -31.96
CA ALA A 428 6.52 15.56 -32.90
C ALA A 428 7.02 15.47 -34.36
N ALA A 429 6.24 14.79 -35.21
CA ALA A 429 6.60 14.59 -36.61
C ALA A 429 6.71 15.93 -37.35
N GLY A 430 7.76 16.09 -38.16
CA GLY A 430 8.00 17.30 -38.95
C GLY A 430 8.54 18.50 -38.17
N VAL A 431 8.83 18.35 -36.86
CA VAL A 431 9.44 19.41 -36.04
C VAL A 431 10.97 19.29 -36.08
N PRO A 432 11.71 20.36 -36.41
CA PRO A 432 13.17 20.37 -36.40
C PRO A 432 13.77 20.02 -35.03
N GLN A 433 14.97 19.43 -35.02
CA GLN A 433 15.64 19.03 -33.78
C GLN A 433 16.05 20.24 -32.91
N ASP A 434 16.29 21.39 -33.52
CA ASP A 434 16.62 22.67 -32.89
C ASP A 434 15.39 23.48 -32.47
N ALA A 435 14.18 23.01 -32.78
CA ALA A 435 12.95 23.66 -32.30
C ALA A 435 12.86 23.62 -30.76
N PRO A 436 12.15 24.58 -30.14
CA PRO A 436 11.92 24.60 -28.70
C PRO A 436 11.39 23.26 -28.17
N PHE A 437 11.80 22.92 -26.94
CA PHE A 437 11.44 21.65 -26.31
C PHE A 437 9.91 21.42 -26.31
N ALA A 438 9.13 22.47 -26.03
CA ALA A 438 7.67 22.38 -26.04
C ALA A 438 7.05 22.07 -27.40
N HIS A 439 7.70 22.45 -28.51
CA HIS A 439 7.22 22.12 -29.85
C HIS A 439 7.57 20.68 -30.23
N ARG A 440 8.73 20.20 -29.75
CA ARG A 440 9.19 18.83 -30.00
C ARG A 440 8.42 17.80 -29.16
N PHE A 441 8.01 18.16 -27.95
CA PHE A 441 7.38 17.25 -26.99
C PHE A 441 6.10 17.88 -26.38
N PRO A 442 5.05 18.06 -27.19
CA PRO A 442 3.87 18.81 -26.79
C PRO A 442 3.09 18.18 -25.62
N ARG A 443 3.07 16.84 -25.49
CA ARG A 443 2.35 16.17 -24.39
C ARG A 443 3.10 16.35 -23.07
N THR A 444 4.42 16.27 -23.12
CA THR A 444 5.31 16.58 -22.00
C THR A 444 5.13 18.02 -21.57
N ALA A 445 5.18 18.96 -22.52
CA ALA A 445 5.01 20.38 -22.22
C ALA A 445 3.64 20.68 -21.58
N ALA A 446 2.58 20.02 -22.04
CA ALA A 446 1.25 20.15 -21.45
C ALA A 446 1.19 19.70 -19.98
N LYS A 447 1.92 18.64 -19.61
CA LYS A 447 2.03 18.17 -18.20
C LYS A 447 2.94 19.06 -17.34
N VAL A 448 4.05 19.51 -17.90
CA VAL A 448 5.08 20.30 -17.19
C VAL A 448 4.62 21.73 -16.92
N ARG A 449 3.89 22.35 -17.86
CA ARG A 449 3.50 23.76 -17.81
C ARG A 449 2.68 24.13 -16.56
N PRO A 450 1.64 23.39 -16.13
CA PRO A 450 0.92 23.67 -14.89
C PRO A 450 1.82 23.64 -13.65
N VAL A 451 2.75 22.68 -13.58
CA VAL A 451 3.63 22.50 -12.41
C VAL A 451 4.66 23.63 -12.31
N LEU A 452 5.24 24.02 -13.43
CA LEU A 452 6.16 25.16 -13.51
C LEU A 452 5.46 26.51 -13.32
N GLY A 453 4.16 26.59 -13.65
CA GLY A 453 3.35 27.78 -13.44
C GLY A 453 4.02 29.05 -14.00
N PRO A 454 4.30 30.07 -13.16
CA PRO A 454 4.88 31.34 -13.62
C PRO A 454 6.26 31.25 -14.31
N ILE A 455 7.01 30.16 -14.12
CA ILE A 455 8.35 29.99 -14.73
C ILE A 455 8.32 29.10 -15.98
N ALA A 456 7.15 28.61 -16.40
CA ALA A 456 7.04 27.69 -17.53
C ALA A 456 7.62 28.26 -18.82
N SER A 457 7.42 29.55 -19.12
CA SER A 457 7.95 30.17 -20.36
C SER A 457 9.47 30.28 -20.38
N ILE A 458 10.11 30.38 -19.21
CA ILE A 458 11.58 30.43 -19.09
C ILE A 458 12.15 29.03 -19.39
N VAL A 459 11.53 27.99 -18.84
CA VAL A 459 12.05 26.61 -18.93
C VAL A 459 11.68 25.93 -20.25
N LEU A 460 10.46 26.10 -20.74
CA LEU A 460 9.92 25.37 -21.90
C LEU A 460 10.09 26.12 -23.22
N ASP A 461 9.92 27.45 -23.18
CA ASP A 461 9.83 28.28 -24.39
C ASP A 461 11.13 29.06 -24.66
N GLY A 462 12.13 28.95 -23.77
CA GLY A 462 13.45 29.55 -23.94
C GLY A 462 13.45 31.08 -23.88
N GLN A 463 12.46 31.69 -23.20
CA GLN A 463 12.43 33.14 -23.05
C GLN A 463 13.68 33.65 -22.31
N PRO A 464 14.22 34.82 -22.70
CA PRO A 464 15.33 35.44 -21.99
C PRO A 464 14.96 35.67 -20.52
N ARG A 465 15.93 35.43 -19.64
CA ARG A 465 15.79 35.42 -18.18
C ARG A 465 15.44 36.80 -17.62
#